data_AF-A0A819WU78-F1
#
_entry.id   AF-A0A819WU78-F1
#
_cell.length_a   1.000
_cell.length_b   1.000
_cell.length_c   1.000
_cell.angle_alpha   90.00
_cell.angle_beta   90.00
_cell.angle_gamma   90.00
#
_symmetry.space_group_name_H-M   'P 1'
#
loop_
_entity.id
_entity.type
_entity.pdbx_description
1 polymer ?
#
loop_
_entity_poly.entity_id
_entity_poly.type
_entity_poly.pdbx_seq_one_letter_code
_entity_poly.pdbx_strand_id
1 'polypeptide(L)'
;MMSKNPLQESASSDALRLKALQSGFESRVEVNQRMLIDKMLARYSSDFVVCRELIQNSDDAKATSFHFEITCNDGSVSLSSEKDFHNKTITEIRAINNGLIFNETDWKRVAAIAEGNTNVESVGQFGVGFFSVFSFSEEPIITSGNEYMAFVWRDDNSLTTYRHQLPLEQQSKLTSIILKMRTKYILHMETNLDSDSIIDINESPSGKSPNKKRQKKSTTPITITNEIIPTINLAQLKAYFTKVLSFTKHINELIIKINQKVIFKVTKTRKPISSTKFNSQFKKNSIHDMLHLDSLVQTEQIFSIDHGPSITLNHISVDATLIIDENYHNHIRRILKKSLPPSVQIQLLYAPNNIVMTQLQSKSSKNDDLHMKILNSLIPLKFQNDEIYPSGLIFIGLGTHQTTGIGMHVYSHLIPTIERENLDLQDPYISKWNRELLLSVGQIARFVFDQLMVTNKQFDSILASYSFQPSVPNNEIGSILVDGFFSTNKDVLVPVKRSPTDINLSLIPSTQAYIANSKHIHSFLSLPLVPYELSKNGLFQALKDRDLIIEVDNELIESTITTTILLSNQFVEFLHWLSSQNNDDKQYIKRLLSIVRFRETNNSSI
;
A
#
# COMPACT_ATOMS: atom_id res chain seq x y z
N MET A 1 31.13 -33.36 66.91
CA MET A 1 30.55 -34.29 65.93
C MET A 1 29.36 -33.61 65.28
N MET A 2 29.39 -33.49 63.95
CA MET A 2 28.49 -32.67 63.13
C MET A 2 27.04 -33.21 63.14
N SER A 3 26.07 -32.33 63.40
CA SER A 3 24.66 -32.57 63.12
C SER A 3 24.39 -32.34 61.63
N LYS A 4 24.03 -33.41 60.90
CA LYS A 4 23.54 -33.29 59.52
C LYS A 4 22.14 -32.68 59.55
N ASN A 5 22.01 -31.46 58.99
CA ASN A 5 20.71 -30.90 58.61
C ASN A 5 20.06 -31.83 57.56
N PRO A 6 18.79 -32.23 57.72
CA PRO A 6 18.06 -32.86 56.64
C PRO A 6 17.75 -31.76 55.61
N LEU A 7 18.41 -31.84 54.46
CA LEU A 7 18.03 -31.11 53.26
C LEU A 7 16.56 -31.43 52.98
N GLN A 8 15.67 -30.44 53.14
CA GLN A 8 14.31 -30.50 52.61
C GLN A 8 14.44 -30.68 51.09
N GLU A 9 14.20 -31.88 50.59
CA GLU A 9 13.98 -32.09 49.16
C GLU A 9 12.79 -31.24 48.75
N SER A 10 13.08 -30.18 47.99
CA SER A 10 12.03 -29.38 47.35
C SER A 10 11.22 -30.31 46.45
N ALA A 11 9.92 -30.47 46.75
CA ALA A 11 9.03 -31.27 45.93
C ALA A 11 9.15 -30.87 44.45
N SER A 12 9.24 -31.85 43.54
CA SER A 12 9.31 -31.58 42.11
C SER A 12 8.08 -30.76 41.65
N SER A 13 8.24 -29.98 40.58
CA SER A 13 7.15 -29.18 40.00
C SER A 13 5.90 -30.03 39.72
N ASP A 14 6.09 -31.28 39.29
CA ASP A 14 5.01 -32.21 38.97
C ASP A 14 4.28 -32.70 40.23
N ALA A 15 5.03 -32.96 41.31
CA ALA A 15 4.45 -33.34 42.60
C ALA A 15 3.63 -32.21 43.22
N LEU A 16 4.12 -30.96 43.11
CA LEU A 16 3.38 -29.77 43.55
C LEU A 16 2.09 -29.57 42.74
N ARG A 17 2.15 -29.77 41.41
CA ARG A 17 0.98 -29.67 40.53
C ARG A 17 -0.09 -30.72 40.86
N LEU A 18 0.31 -31.97 41.06
CA LEU A 18 -0.61 -33.05 41.45
C LEU A 18 -1.28 -32.77 42.80
N LYS A 19 -0.53 -32.30 43.79
CA LYS A 19 -1.07 -31.94 45.10
C LYS A 19 -2.08 -30.79 45.01
N ALA A 20 -1.79 -29.78 44.19
CA ALA A 20 -2.72 -28.68 43.91
C ALA A 20 -4.00 -29.16 43.22
N LEU A 21 -3.92 -30.10 42.27
CA LEU A 21 -5.10 -30.67 41.60
C LEU A 21 -5.95 -31.56 42.53
N GLN A 22 -5.34 -32.24 43.49
CA GLN A 22 -6.04 -33.15 44.41
C GLN A 22 -6.72 -32.45 45.59
N SER A 23 -6.12 -31.35 46.07
CA SER A 23 -6.52 -30.73 47.35
C SER A 23 -6.57 -29.20 47.32
N GLY A 24 -6.33 -28.59 46.15
CA GLY A 24 -6.39 -27.15 45.99
C GLY A 24 -7.81 -26.62 45.87
N PHE A 25 -7.95 -25.32 46.08
CA PHE A 25 -9.19 -24.60 45.82
C PHE A 25 -9.28 -24.27 44.33
N GLU A 26 -10.35 -24.75 43.69
CA GLU A 26 -10.63 -24.37 42.31
C GLU A 26 -11.19 -22.95 42.26
N SER A 27 -10.52 -22.08 41.53
CA SER A 27 -11.00 -20.74 41.18
C SER A 27 -10.82 -20.52 39.69
N ARG A 28 -11.84 -19.97 39.02
CA ARG A 28 -11.71 -19.58 37.62
C ARG A 28 -10.85 -18.34 37.48
N VAL A 29 -10.07 -18.26 36.41
CA VAL A 29 -9.38 -17.02 36.03
C VAL A 29 -10.42 -16.04 35.49
N GLU A 30 -10.50 -14.87 36.08
CA GLU A 30 -11.43 -13.81 35.68
C GLU A 30 -10.77 -12.83 34.69
N VAL A 31 -11.58 -12.24 33.81
CA VAL A 31 -11.14 -11.23 32.84
C VAL A 31 -12.03 -10.01 32.98
N ASN A 32 -11.43 -8.86 33.25
CA ASN A 32 -12.12 -7.57 33.14
C ASN A 32 -12.26 -7.22 31.65
N GLN A 33 -13.47 -7.36 31.11
CA GLN A 33 -13.73 -7.21 29.68
C GLN A 33 -13.61 -5.75 29.23
N ARG A 34 -13.97 -4.78 30.09
CA ARG A 34 -13.82 -3.35 29.80
C ARG A 34 -12.36 -2.98 29.65
N MET A 35 -11.52 -3.36 30.60
CA MET A 35 -10.07 -3.13 30.53
C MET A 35 -9.40 -3.89 29.40
N LEU A 36 -9.90 -5.07 29.03
CA LEU A 36 -9.42 -5.77 27.85
C LEU A 36 -9.74 -4.99 26.56
N ILE A 37 -10.98 -4.54 26.40
CA ILE A 37 -11.41 -3.74 25.25
C ILE A 37 -10.65 -2.41 25.20
N ASP A 38 -10.54 -1.68 26.31
CA ASP A 38 -9.81 -0.41 26.35
C ASP A 38 -8.32 -0.59 25.99
N LYS A 39 -7.68 -1.68 26.44
CA LYS A 39 -6.31 -2.02 26.04
C LYS A 39 -6.19 -2.39 24.56
N MET A 40 -7.21 -3.00 23.97
CA MET A 40 -7.27 -3.23 22.51
C MET A 40 -7.44 -1.92 21.75
N LEU A 41 -8.36 -1.05 22.20
CA LEU A 41 -8.60 0.27 21.62
C LEU A 41 -7.36 1.16 21.66
N ALA A 42 -6.59 1.11 22.76
CA ALA A 42 -5.34 1.87 22.89
C ALA A 42 -4.25 1.48 21.87
N ARG A 43 -4.36 0.31 21.23
CA ARG A 43 -3.45 -0.11 20.14
C ARG A 43 -3.91 0.34 18.76
N TYR A 44 -5.16 0.78 18.62
CA TYR A 44 -5.70 1.31 17.38
C TYR A 44 -5.44 2.81 17.29
N SER A 45 -4.23 3.20 16.88
CA SER A 45 -3.84 4.61 16.75
C SER A 45 -4.17 5.24 15.40
N SER A 46 -4.51 4.45 14.39
CA SER A 46 -4.82 4.96 13.03
C SER A 46 -6.22 5.57 12.96
N ASP A 47 -6.40 6.56 12.08
CA ASP A 47 -7.71 7.12 11.79
C ASP A 47 -8.63 6.08 11.11
N PHE A 48 -9.94 6.26 11.29
CA PHE A 48 -10.99 5.46 10.65
C PHE A 48 -10.93 3.93 10.87
N VAL A 49 -10.31 3.46 11.96
CA VAL A 49 -10.25 2.02 12.31
C VAL A 49 -11.62 1.37 12.35
N VAL A 50 -12.63 2.05 12.93
CA VAL A 50 -14.00 1.53 12.95
C VAL A 50 -14.50 1.30 11.52
N CYS A 51 -14.32 2.25 10.61
CA CYS A 51 -14.69 2.09 9.20
C CYS A 51 -13.92 0.93 8.56
N ARG A 52 -12.62 0.81 8.83
CA ARG A 52 -11.76 -0.29 8.37
C ARG A 52 -12.36 -1.64 8.71
N GLU A 53 -12.58 -1.91 10.00
CA GLU A 53 -13.05 -3.21 10.47
C GLU A 53 -14.49 -3.49 9.98
N LEU A 54 -15.38 -2.49 9.96
CA LEU A 54 -16.75 -2.66 9.52
C LEU A 54 -16.88 -2.89 8.00
N ILE A 55 -16.09 -2.21 7.18
CA ILE A 55 -16.04 -2.46 5.72
C ILE A 55 -15.47 -3.86 5.45
N GLN A 56 -14.39 -4.25 6.13
CA GLN A 56 -13.80 -5.58 5.96
C GLN A 56 -14.79 -6.70 6.35
N ASN A 57 -15.47 -6.56 7.49
CA ASN A 57 -16.49 -7.52 7.91
C ASN A 57 -17.65 -7.60 6.90
N SER A 58 -18.00 -6.48 6.28
CA SER A 58 -19.06 -6.42 5.26
C SER A 58 -18.62 -7.10 3.97
N ASP A 59 -17.38 -6.91 3.52
CA ASP A 59 -16.80 -7.58 2.35
C ASP A 59 -16.68 -9.10 2.60
N ASP A 60 -16.24 -9.51 3.80
CA ASP A 60 -16.20 -10.93 4.23
C ASP A 60 -17.61 -11.56 4.26
N ALA A 61 -18.65 -10.76 4.56
CA ALA A 61 -20.05 -11.14 4.45
C ALA A 61 -20.60 -11.08 3.01
N LYS A 62 -19.74 -10.87 2.01
CA LYS A 62 -20.08 -10.78 0.58
C LYS A 62 -21.01 -9.62 0.23
N ALA A 63 -20.98 -8.54 1.00
CA ALA A 63 -21.71 -7.32 0.67
C ALA A 63 -21.18 -6.73 -0.65
N THR A 64 -22.08 -6.19 -1.46
CA THR A 64 -21.71 -5.44 -2.68
C THR A 64 -21.78 -3.93 -2.47
N SER A 65 -22.47 -3.48 -1.42
CA SER A 65 -22.60 -2.08 -1.05
C SER A 65 -22.49 -1.90 0.47
N PHE A 66 -21.82 -0.83 0.89
CA PHE A 66 -21.69 -0.43 2.28
C PHE A 66 -22.00 1.05 2.46
N HIS A 67 -22.86 1.37 3.43
CA HIS A 67 -23.27 2.71 3.77
C HIS A 67 -22.72 3.10 5.13
N PHE A 68 -22.19 4.31 5.22
CA PHE A 68 -21.80 4.97 6.45
C PHE A 68 -22.68 6.20 6.66
N GLU A 69 -23.65 6.08 7.55
CA GLU A 69 -24.65 7.12 7.80
C GLU A 69 -24.32 7.84 9.10
N ILE A 70 -24.12 9.15 9.01
CA ILE A 70 -23.81 10.03 10.13
C ILE A 70 -25.08 10.83 10.46
N THR A 71 -25.56 10.72 11.69
CA THR A 71 -26.62 11.57 12.21
C THR A 71 -26.00 12.67 13.06
N CYS A 72 -26.31 13.91 12.74
CA CYS A 72 -25.86 15.10 13.45
C CYS A 72 -27.03 15.91 13.99
N ASN A 73 -26.78 16.78 14.96
CA ASN A 73 -27.79 17.71 15.45
C ASN A 73 -28.25 18.68 14.34
N ASP A 74 -29.54 18.66 14.02
CA ASP A 74 -30.15 19.61 13.09
C ASP A 74 -30.16 21.01 13.71
N GLY A 75 -29.42 21.94 13.12
CA GLY A 75 -29.61 23.36 13.41
C GLY A 75 -30.65 23.92 12.46
N SER A 76 -31.94 23.72 12.75
CA SER A 76 -33.15 24.44 12.30
C SER A 76 -33.17 25.24 10.96
N VAL A 77 -32.35 24.91 9.97
CA VAL A 77 -32.26 25.62 8.68
C VAL A 77 -32.21 24.58 7.58
N SER A 78 -33.00 24.81 6.52
CA SER A 78 -33.04 24.00 5.31
C SER A 78 -31.61 23.66 4.82
N LEU A 79 -31.18 22.42 5.04
CA LEU A 79 -29.84 21.91 4.70
C LEU A 79 -29.72 21.74 3.19
N SER A 80 -29.24 22.78 2.52
CA SER A 80 -29.16 22.83 1.06
C SER A 80 -27.78 22.37 0.56
N SER A 81 -26.72 22.65 1.32
CA SER A 81 -25.32 22.44 0.91
C SER A 81 -24.55 21.52 1.88
N GLU A 82 -23.49 20.86 1.39
CA GLU A 82 -22.59 20.06 2.24
C GLU A 82 -21.99 20.89 3.39
N LYS A 83 -21.70 22.17 3.15
CA LYS A 83 -21.05 23.06 4.14
C LYS A 83 -21.90 23.31 5.37
N ASP A 84 -23.22 23.12 5.27
CA ASP A 84 -24.16 23.35 6.37
C ASP A 84 -23.97 22.34 7.52
N PHE A 85 -23.26 21.24 7.26
CA PHE A 85 -22.90 20.21 8.24
C PHE A 85 -21.58 20.49 8.98
N HIS A 86 -20.86 21.56 8.65
CA HIS A 86 -19.62 21.90 9.34
C HIS A 86 -19.89 22.27 10.81
N ASN A 87 -19.04 21.77 11.71
CA ASN A 87 -19.10 21.99 13.16
C ASN A 87 -20.37 21.42 13.84
N LYS A 88 -21.09 20.52 13.17
CA LYS A 88 -22.21 19.81 13.78
C LYS A 88 -21.73 18.68 14.68
N THR A 89 -22.46 18.45 15.76
CA THR A 89 -22.18 17.36 16.69
C THR A 89 -22.82 16.08 16.18
N ILE A 90 -22.02 15.04 16.05
CA ILE A 90 -22.47 13.71 15.66
C ILE A 90 -23.15 13.05 16.86
N THR A 91 -24.37 12.56 16.66
CA THR A 91 -25.18 11.92 17.70
C THR A 91 -25.25 10.40 17.52
N GLU A 92 -25.23 9.92 16.28
CA GLU A 92 -25.24 8.50 15.95
C GLU A 92 -24.47 8.26 14.66
N ILE A 93 -23.78 7.11 14.59
CA ILE A 93 -23.22 6.56 13.36
C ILE A 93 -23.90 5.22 13.11
N ARG A 94 -24.30 4.97 11.86
CA ARG A 94 -24.83 3.69 11.42
C ARG A 94 -24.02 3.17 10.25
N ALA A 95 -23.48 1.96 10.40
CA ALA A 95 -22.93 1.20 9.29
C ALA A 95 -24.01 0.23 8.77
N ILE A 96 -24.21 0.18 7.46
CA ILE A 96 -25.23 -0.67 6.83
C ILE A 96 -24.60 -1.40 5.64
N ASN A 97 -24.88 -2.70 5.50
CA ASN A 97 -24.46 -3.46 4.33
C ASN A 97 -25.56 -4.41 3.86
N ASN A 98 -25.42 -4.85 2.61
CA ASN A 98 -26.31 -5.82 1.96
C ASN A 98 -25.68 -7.23 1.87
N GLY A 99 -24.77 -7.57 2.78
CA GLY A 99 -24.14 -8.87 2.83
C GLY A 99 -25.08 -9.97 3.32
N LEU A 100 -24.49 -11.14 3.59
CA LEU A 100 -25.21 -12.27 4.15
C LEU A 100 -25.79 -11.93 5.53
N ILE A 101 -27.02 -12.37 5.76
CA ILE A 101 -27.72 -12.25 7.04
C ILE A 101 -26.99 -13.13 8.07
N PHE A 102 -26.88 -12.63 9.30
CA PHE A 102 -26.24 -13.37 10.40
C PHE A 102 -26.98 -14.68 10.67
N ASN A 103 -26.23 -15.78 10.67
CA ASN A 103 -26.67 -17.07 11.19
C ASN A 103 -26.26 -17.23 12.68
N GLU A 104 -26.66 -18.33 13.30
CA GLU A 104 -26.34 -18.62 14.71
C GLU A 104 -24.84 -18.57 15.06
N THR A 105 -23.98 -18.99 14.13
CA THR A 105 -22.53 -18.93 14.35
C THR A 105 -22.00 -17.50 14.28
N ASP A 106 -22.57 -16.64 13.43
CA ASP A 106 -22.21 -15.23 13.35
C ASP A 106 -22.58 -14.50 14.65
N TRP A 107 -23.79 -14.75 15.16
CA TRP A 107 -24.27 -14.18 16.42
C TRP A 107 -23.43 -14.62 17.63
N LYS A 108 -23.01 -15.88 17.68
CA LYS A 108 -22.10 -16.35 18.74
C LYS A 108 -20.73 -15.70 18.64
N ARG A 109 -20.18 -15.61 17.43
CA ARG A 109 -18.84 -15.04 17.19
C ARG A 109 -18.77 -13.56 17.50
N VAL A 110 -19.77 -12.76 17.12
CA VAL A 110 -19.75 -11.32 17.40
C VAL A 110 -19.82 -11.01 18.91
N ALA A 111 -20.36 -11.94 19.71
CA ALA A 111 -20.41 -11.84 21.16
C ALA A 111 -19.14 -12.37 21.87
N ALA A 112 -18.23 -13.03 21.15
CA ALA A 112 -17.04 -13.65 21.70
C ALA A 112 -15.78 -12.84 21.38
N ILE A 113 -15.07 -12.37 22.41
CA ILE A 113 -13.80 -11.65 22.23
C ILE A 113 -12.71 -12.66 21.89
N ALA A 114 -11.91 -12.31 20.87
CA ALA A 114 -10.77 -13.12 20.40
C ALA A 114 -11.15 -14.48 19.78
N GLU A 115 -12.41 -14.64 19.37
CA GLU A 115 -12.88 -15.79 18.58
C GLU A 115 -13.06 -15.38 17.11
N GLY A 116 -11.97 -15.50 16.36
CA GLY A 116 -11.92 -15.06 14.96
C GLY A 116 -12.60 -15.97 13.95
N ASN A 117 -12.75 -15.47 12.72
CA ASN A 117 -13.32 -16.26 11.64
C ASN A 117 -12.28 -17.28 11.14
N THR A 118 -12.59 -18.56 11.32
CA THR A 118 -11.73 -19.66 10.86
C THR A 118 -11.81 -19.89 9.34
N ASN A 119 -12.73 -19.22 8.64
CA ASN A 119 -12.84 -19.32 7.18
C ASN A 119 -11.57 -18.79 6.52
N VAL A 120 -10.95 -19.66 5.72
CA VAL A 120 -9.75 -19.43 4.90
C VAL A 120 -9.85 -18.15 4.06
N GLU A 121 -11.01 -17.88 3.46
CA GLU A 121 -11.21 -16.73 2.58
C GLU A 121 -11.44 -15.39 3.29
N SER A 122 -11.69 -15.39 4.60
CA SER A 122 -11.98 -14.17 5.36
C SER A 122 -10.70 -13.49 5.82
N VAL A 123 -10.64 -12.16 5.70
CA VAL A 123 -9.50 -11.36 6.19
C VAL A 123 -9.51 -11.25 7.71
N GLY A 124 -10.70 -11.24 8.33
CA GLY A 124 -10.89 -11.12 9.78
C GLY A 124 -10.44 -12.33 10.62
N GLN A 125 -9.13 -12.45 10.88
CA GLN A 125 -8.56 -13.61 11.58
C GLN A 125 -8.70 -13.64 13.12
N PHE A 126 -8.63 -12.49 13.81
CA PHE A 126 -8.46 -12.47 15.27
C PHE A 126 -9.75 -12.30 16.07
N GLY A 127 -10.88 -11.97 15.44
CA GLY A 127 -12.17 -11.82 16.14
C GLY A 127 -12.25 -10.63 17.11
N VAL A 128 -11.35 -9.65 16.98
CA VAL A 128 -11.32 -8.45 17.83
C VAL A 128 -11.76 -7.18 17.10
N GLY A 129 -11.78 -7.19 15.76
CA GLY A 129 -12.03 -6.01 14.94
C GLY A 129 -13.40 -5.37 15.17
N PHE A 130 -14.44 -6.18 15.41
CA PHE A 130 -15.78 -5.67 15.74
C PHE A 130 -15.76 -4.79 17.01
N PHE A 131 -14.98 -5.16 18.03
CA PHE A 131 -14.93 -4.42 19.29
C PHE A 131 -14.30 -3.02 19.16
N SER A 132 -13.73 -2.67 18.00
CA SER A 132 -13.34 -1.29 17.69
C SER A 132 -14.52 -0.30 17.78
N VAL A 133 -15.76 -0.76 17.59
CA VAL A 133 -16.97 0.08 17.69
C VAL A 133 -17.16 0.71 19.07
N PHE A 134 -16.58 0.13 20.11
CA PHE A 134 -16.63 0.67 21.47
C PHE A 134 -15.82 1.97 21.65
N SER A 135 -15.00 2.33 20.66
CA SER A 135 -14.42 3.67 20.57
C SER A 135 -15.47 4.76 20.33
N PHE A 136 -16.58 4.43 19.65
CA PHE A 136 -17.66 5.37 19.34
C PHE A 136 -18.89 5.20 20.23
N SER A 137 -19.23 3.99 20.69
CA SER A 137 -20.48 3.72 21.44
C SER A 137 -20.24 2.85 22.68
N GLU A 138 -20.94 3.13 23.77
CA GLU A 138 -21.00 2.23 24.94
C GLU A 138 -22.10 1.15 24.79
N GLU A 139 -23.04 1.37 23.87
CA GLU A 139 -24.27 0.60 23.70
C GLU A 139 -24.50 0.25 22.22
N PRO A 140 -23.57 -0.45 21.53
CA PRO A 140 -23.77 -0.81 20.13
C PRO A 140 -24.93 -1.79 19.96
N ILE A 141 -25.70 -1.60 18.89
CA ILE A 141 -26.79 -2.50 18.48
C ILE A 141 -26.51 -3.03 17.09
N ILE A 142 -26.74 -4.32 16.89
CA ILE A 142 -26.68 -4.98 15.57
C ILE A 142 -28.08 -5.40 15.19
N THR A 143 -28.52 -5.11 13.97
CA THR A 143 -29.73 -5.69 13.36
C THR A 143 -29.33 -6.49 12.13
N SER A 144 -29.84 -7.70 11.96
CA SER A 144 -29.59 -8.50 10.76
C SER A 144 -30.76 -9.46 10.53
N GLY A 145 -31.39 -9.40 9.36
CA GLY A 145 -32.55 -10.22 9.05
C GLY A 145 -33.76 -9.83 9.90
N ASN A 146 -34.25 -10.80 10.68
CA ASN A 146 -35.40 -10.67 11.56
C ASN A 146 -35.01 -10.49 13.04
N GLU A 147 -33.74 -10.28 13.35
CA GLU A 147 -33.23 -10.24 14.72
C GLU A 147 -32.32 -9.04 14.97
N TYR A 148 -32.19 -8.70 16.25
CA TYR A 148 -31.24 -7.71 16.71
C TYR A 148 -30.53 -8.19 17.98
N MET A 149 -29.34 -7.63 18.22
CA MET A 149 -28.53 -7.85 19.41
C MET A 149 -28.08 -6.51 19.99
N ALA A 150 -28.32 -6.29 21.28
CA ALA A 150 -27.84 -5.13 22.03
C ALA A 150 -26.71 -5.54 22.98
N PHE A 151 -25.66 -4.73 23.05
CA PHE A 151 -24.57 -4.90 24.01
C PHE A 151 -24.80 -3.98 25.22
N VAL A 152 -24.61 -4.51 26.44
CA VAL A 152 -24.88 -3.80 27.69
C VAL A 152 -23.78 -4.10 28.71
N TRP A 153 -23.19 -3.05 29.29
CA TRP A 153 -22.27 -3.18 30.42
C TRP A 153 -23.01 -3.47 31.73
N ARG A 154 -22.50 -4.44 32.50
CA ARG A 154 -22.95 -4.83 33.83
C ARG A 154 -21.79 -4.65 34.81
N ASP A 155 -22.10 -4.07 35.98
CA ASP A 155 -21.14 -3.83 37.07
C ASP A 155 -19.84 -3.16 36.60
N ASP A 156 -19.95 -2.31 35.58
CA ASP A 156 -18.89 -1.59 34.85
C ASP A 156 -17.75 -2.43 34.26
N ASN A 157 -17.76 -3.76 34.40
CA ASN A 157 -16.63 -4.62 34.03
C ASN A 157 -17.01 -5.79 33.11
N SER A 158 -18.29 -6.16 33.04
CA SER A 158 -18.79 -7.29 32.27
C SER A 158 -19.69 -6.82 31.13
N LEU A 159 -19.41 -7.25 29.91
CA LEU A 159 -20.18 -6.99 28.71
C LEU A 159 -21.14 -8.15 28.45
N THR A 160 -22.43 -7.86 28.40
CA THR A 160 -23.49 -8.84 28.15
C THR A 160 -24.25 -8.50 26.87
N THR A 161 -24.69 -9.52 26.12
CA THR A 161 -25.51 -9.35 24.92
C THR A 161 -26.95 -9.80 25.15
N TYR A 162 -27.90 -9.09 24.56
CA TYR A 162 -29.33 -9.43 24.54
C TYR A 162 -29.79 -9.53 23.10
N ARG A 163 -30.28 -10.71 22.67
CA ARG A 163 -30.75 -10.97 21.32
C ARG A 163 -32.27 -11.20 21.31
N HIS A 164 -32.97 -10.61 20.35
CA HIS A 164 -34.41 -10.76 20.20
C HIS A 164 -34.85 -10.59 18.74
N GLN A 165 -36.06 -11.05 18.41
CA GLN A 165 -36.69 -10.78 17.13
C GLN A 165 -37.10 -9.31 16.99
N LEU A 166 -36.88 -8.77 15.79
CA LEU A 166 -37.36 -7.46 15.37
C LEU A 166 -38.86 -7.50 15.04
N PRO A 167 -39.61 -6.42 15.30
CA PRO A 167 -40.97 -6.24 14.78
C PRO A 167 -41.00 -6.44 13.26
N LEU A 168 -42.06 -7.06 12.73
CA LEU A 168 -42.21 -7.39 11.30
C LEU A 168 -41.92 -6.21 10.36
N GLU A 169 -42.34 -5.01 10.73
CA GLU A 169 -42.17 -3.76 9.96
C GLU A 169 -40.71 -3.28 9.89
N GLN A 170 -39.86 -3.74 10.82
CA GLN A 170 -38.45 -3.34 10.94
C GLN A 170 -37.49 -4.41 10.41
N GLN A 171 -38.00 -5.58 10.00
CA GLN A 171 -37.18 -6.66 9.46
C GLN A 171 -36.65 -6.27 8.08
N SER A 172 -35.37 -6.56 7.84
CA SER A 172 -34.71 -6.22 6.59
C SER A 172 -33.64 -7.24 6.24
N LYS A 173 -33.34 -7.39 4.94
CA LYS A 173 -32.21 -8.19 4.48
C LYS A 173 -30.85 -7.51 4.75
N LEU A 174 -30.87 -6.24 5.17
CA LEU A 174 -29.67 -5.48 5.47
C LEU A 174 -29.16 -5.82 6.87
N THR A 175 -27.84 -5.86 7.01
CA THR A 175 -27.19 -5.84 8.32
C THR A 175 -26.86 -4.40 8.68
N SER A 176 -27.17 -3.99 9.90
CA SER A 176 -26.86 -2.65 10.38
C SER A 176 -26.24 -2.68 11.77
N ILE A 177 -25.20 -1.86 11.96
CA ILE A 177 -24.53 -1.65 13.24
C ILE A 177 -24.77 -0.19 13.62
N ILE A 178 -25.43 0.01 14.76
CA ILE A 178 -25.94 1.30 15.23
C ILE A 178 -25.09 1.71 16.43
N LEU A 179 -24.47 2.88 16.32
CA LEU A 179 -23.49 3.40 17.26
C LEU A 179 -23.94 4.77 17.75
N LYS A 180 -24.66 4.81 18.87
CA LYS A 180 -24.94 6.06 19.57
C LYS A 180 -23.65 6.60 20.17
N MET A 181 -23.32 7.86 19.90
CA MET A 181 -22.01 8.40 20.24
C MET A 181 -21.84 8.56 21.76
N ARG A 182 -20.82 7.91 22.34
CA ARG A 182 -20.48 7.99 23.78
C ARG A 182 -19.76 9.28 24.17
N THR A 183 -19.05 9.88 23.22
CA THR A 183 -18.32 11.14 23.38
C THR A 183 -18.72 12.10 22.26
N LYS A 184 -18.53 13.40 22.51
CA LYS A 184 -18.81 14.44 21.53
C LYS A 184 -17.82 14.33 20.36
N TYR A 185 -18.32 14.07 19.16
CA TYR A 185 -17.57 14.19 17.92
C TYR A 185 -18.12 15.33 17.08
N ILE A 186 -17.24 16.07 16.41
CA ILE A 186 -17.62 17.17 15.52
C ILE A 186 -17.31 16.80 14.07
N LEU A 187 -18.26 17.05 13.18
CA LEU A 187 -18.07 16.87 11.74
C LEU A 187 -17.36 18.08 11.12
N HIS A 188 -16.24 17.84 10.45
CA HIS A 188 -15.45 18.85 9.75
C HIS A 188 -15.52 18.67 8.23
N MET A 189 -15.63 19.77 7.50
CA MET A 189 -15.73 19.78 6.03
C MET A 189 -14.45 20.29 5.37
N GLU A 190 -13.36 20.46 6.12
CA GLU A 190 -12.10 21.01 5.62
C GLU A 190 -11.55 20.19 4.46
N THR A 191 -11.18 20.87 3.38
CA THR A 191 -10.81 20.29 2.09
C THR A 191 -9.32 20.00 1.94
N ASN A 192 -8.51 20.22 2.98
CA ASN A 192 -7.07 20.07 2.90
C ASN A 192 -6.65 18.62 3.14
N LEU A 193 -6.45 17.88 2.04
CA LEU A 193 -6.01 16.49 2.06
C LEU A 193 -4.50 16.35 2.37
N ASP A 194 -3.73 17.43 2.32
CA ASP A 194 -2.25 17.41 2.40
C ASP A 194 -1.70 17.37 3.85
N SER A 195 -2.52 16.96 4.83
CA SER A 195 -2.09 16.90 6.24
C SER A 195 -1.24 15.67 6.60
N ASP A 196 -1.01 14.75 5.66
CA ASP A 196 -0.07 13.62 5.82
C ASP A 196 1.36 14.02 5.44
N SER A 197 1.99 14.88 6.24
CA SER A 197 3.45 14.96 6.28
C SER A 197 3.98 13.87 7.21
N ILE A 198 4.43 12.78 6.58
CA ILE A 198 5.34 11.79 7.16
C ILE A 198 6.51 12.56 7.77
N ILE A 199 6.78 12.33 9.06
CA ILE A 199 7.99 12.84 9.71
C ILE A 199 9.17 12.05 9.14
N ASP A 200 10.02 12.71 8.36
CA ASP A 200 11.39 12.29 8.14
C ASP A 200 12.13 12.32 9.48
N ILE A 201 12.29 11.15 10.10
CA ILE A 201 13.22 10.96 11.22
C ILE A 201 14.49 10.37 10.64
N ASN A 202 15.39 11.23 10.14
CA ASN A 202 16.79 10.89 9.88
C ASN A 202 17.69 12.14 9.96
N GLU A 203 18.03 12.58 11.17
CA GLU A 203 19.28 13.30 11.42
C GLU A 203 19.91 12.80 12.74
N SER A 204 21.11 12.24 12.63
CA SER A 204 21.97 11.89 13.76
C SER A 204 22.67 13.15 14.30
N PRO A 205 22.99 13.22 15.61
CA PRO A 205 23.30 14.50 16.25
C PRO A 205 24.79 14.87 16.15
N SER A 206 25.08 16.09 15.68
CA SER A 206 26.31 16.78 16.04
C SER A 206 26.05 18.28 16.27
N GLY A 207 26.52 18.82 17.40
CA GLY A 207 26.83 20.25 17.60
C GLY A 207 25.73 21.21 18.09
N LYS A 208 25.63 21.37 19.42
CA LYS A 208 25.35 22.58 20.22
C LYS A 208 24.37 23.69 19.72
N SER A 209 23.31 23.89 20.53
CA SER A 209 22.24 24.93 20.63
C SER A 209 22.64 26.43 20.44
N PRO A 210 21.70 27.40 20.30
CA PRO A 210 20.34 27.44 20.89
C PRO A 210 19.15 28.01 20.07
N ASN A 211 17.94 27.68 20.55
CA ASN A 211 16.63 28.33 20.34
C ASN A 211 15.93 28.20 18.97
N LYS A 212 15.20 27.09 18.76
CA LYS A 212 13.97 27.07 17.95
C LYS A 212 12.88 26.24 18.64
N LYS A 213 11.69 26.85 18.76
CA LYS A 213 10.47 26.30 19.36
C LYS A 213 10.10 24.98 18.67
N ARG A 214 9.94 23.91 19.45
CA ARG A 214 9.30 22.65 19.04
C ARG A 214 7.85 22.94 18.62
N GLN A 215 7.54 22.86 17.33
CA GLN A 215 6.17 22.80 16.84
C GLN A 215 5.66 21.36 16.96
N LYS A 216 4.58 21.17 17.71
CA LYS A 216 3.82 19.91 17.81
C LYS A 216 2.87 19.80 16.61
N LYS A 217 2.70 18.57 16.12
CA LYS A 217 1.77 18.11 15.07
C LYS A 217 0.36 18.73 15.22
N SER A 218 -0.24 19.16 14.12
CA SER A 218 -1.60 19.72 14.07
C SER A 218 -2.58 18.79 13.34
N THR A 219 -3.20 17.89 14.09
CA THR A 219 -4.65 17.66 13.95
C THR A 219 -5.30 18.82 14.69
N THR A 220 -5.78 19.86 13.99
CA THR A 220 -6.27 21.09 14.63
C THR A 220 -7.56 20.81 15.41
N PRO A 221 -7.54 20.80 16.77
CA PRO A 221 -8.74 20.69 17.56
C PRO A 221 -9.35 22.09 17.70
N ILE A 222 -10.65 22.24 17.45
CA ILE A 222 -11.33 23.50 17.76
C ILE A 222 -11.36 23.66 19.28
N THR A 223 -10.66 24.67 19.79
CA THR A 223 -10.65 25.01 21.22
C THR A 223 -11.84 25.92 21.51
N ILE A 224 -12.93 25.38 22.08
CA ILE A 224 -14.04 26.20 22.61
C ILE A 224 -13.96 26.30 24.14
N THR A 225 -13.23 25.39 24.78
CA THR A 225 -12.83 25.34 26.19
C THR A 225 -11.59 24.43 26.24
N ASN A 226 -10.87 24.27 27.35
CA ASN A 226 -9.66 23.42 27.45
C ASN A 226 -9.88 21.90 27.18
N GLU A 227 -10.93 21.50 26.48
CA GLU A 227 -11.26 20.13 26.08
C GLU A 227 -10.91 19.89 24.60
N ILE A 228 -10.12 18.85 24.31
CA ILE A 228 -9.84 18.40 22.95
C ILE A 228 -11.04 17.58 22.47
N ILE A 229 -11.85 18.15 21.59
CA ILE A 229 -13.00 17.45 21.00
C ILE A 229 -12.54 16.72 19.72
N PRO A 230 -12.73 15.40 19.62
CA PRO A 230 -12.37 14.66 18.41
C PRO A 230 -13.26 15.04 17.23
N THR A 231 -12.71 14.96 16.02
CA THR A 231 -13.38 15.36 14.79
C THR A 231 -13.39 14.22 13.78
N ILE A 232 -14.41 14.22 12.90
CA ILE A 232 -14.41 13.41 11.68
C ILE A 232 -14.28 14.39 10.51
N ASN A 233 -13.16 14.34 9.80
CA ASN A 233 -12.99 15.12 8.57
C ASN A 233 -13.62 14.39 7.38
N LEU A 234 -14.62 15.00 6.76
CA LEU A 234 -15.35 14.38 5.67
C LEU A 234 -14.50 14.21 4.40
N ALA A 235 -13.61 15.15 4.05
CA ALA A 235 -12.75 15.01 2.88
C ALA A 235 -11.79 13.83 3.02
N GLN A 236 -11.18 13.68 4.19
CA GLN A 236 -10.33 12.53 4.52
C GLN A 236 -11.14 11.22 4.52
N LEU A 237 -12.37 11.22 5.05
CA LEU A 237 -13.26 10.06 5.01
C LEU A 237 -13.62 9.66 3.58
N LYS A 238 -13.95 10.62 2.70
CA LYS A 238 -14.22 10.40 1.27
C LYS A 238 -12.98 9.79 0.58
N ALA A 239 -11.78 10.33 0.82
CA ALA A 239 -10.53 9.79 0.28
C ALA A 239 -10.23 8.38 0.79
N TYR A 240 -10.43 8.13 2.08
CA TYR A 240 -10.29 6.82 2.70
C TYR A 240 -11.22 5.79 2.04
N PHE A 241 -12.51 6.10 1.87
CA PHE A 241 -13.49 5.22 1.23
C PHE A 241 -13.07 4.88 -0.20
N THR A 242 -12.70 5.89 -0.98
CA THR A 242 -12.20 5.69 -2.35
C THR A 242 -11.01 4.74 -2.38
N LYS A 243 -10.02 4.94 -1.50
CA LYS A 243 -8.82 4.11 -1.42
C LYS A 243 -9.08 2.67 -0.99
N VAL A 244 -10.02 2.46 -0.06
CA VAL A 244 -10.45 1.13 0.41
C VAL A 244 -11.00 0.29 -0.73
N LEU A 245 -11.74 0.88 -1.66
CA LEU A 245 -12.31 0.16 -2.81
C LEU A 245 -11.26 -0.48 -3.72
N SER A 246 -9.98 -0.08 -3.66
CA SER A 246 -8.92 -0.59 -4.54
C SER A 246 -8.91 -2.12 -4.65
N PHE A 247 -9.05 -2.83 -3.53
CA PHE A 247 -8.92 -4.29 -3.49
C PHE A 247 -10.04 -5.02 -2.74
N THR A 248 -11.17 -4.37 -2.45
CA THR A 248 -12.36 -5.09 -1.95
C THR A 248 -12.78 -6.21 -2.91
N LYS A 249 -13.13 -7.38 -2.38
CA LYS A 249 -13.46 -8.56 -3.19
C LYS A 249 -14.87 -8.50 -3.75
N HIS A 250 -15.82 -8.05 -2.94
CA HIS A 250 -17.26 -8.05 -3.25
C HIS A 250 -17.85 -6.64 -3.28
N ILE A 251 -17.40 -5.75 -2.39
CA ILE A 251 -17.89 -4.38 -2.31
C ILE A 251 -17.44 -3.61 -3.55
N ASN A 252 -18.43 -3.08 -4.27
CA ASN A 252 -18.23 -2.26 -5.46
C ASN A 252 -18.78 -0.83 -5.28
N GLU A 253 -19.45 -0.57 -4.16
CA GLU A 253 -20.08 0.71 -3.86
C GLU A 253 -19.89 1.06 -2.37
N LEU A 254 -19.42 2.27 -2.12
CA LEU A 254 -19.38 2.87 -0.78
C LEU A 254 -20.14 4.19 -0.78
N ILE A 255 -21.02 4.36 0.20
CA ILE A 255 -21.90 5.53 0.32
C ILE A 255 -21.72 6.18 1.69
N ILE A 256 -21.56 7.50 1.72
CA ILE A 256 -21.62 8.31 2.92
C ILE A 256 -22.91 9.12 2.90
N LYS A 257 -23.69 9.02 3.98
CA LYS A 257 -24.88 9.84 4.19
C LYS A 257 -24.73 10.70 5.43
N ILE A 258 -25.32 11.89 5.40
CA ILE A 258 -25.47 12.74 6.58
C ILE A 258 -26.95 13.11 6.71
N ASN A 259 -27.55 12.85 7.88
CA ASN A 259 -28.98 13.05 8.14
C ASN A 259 -29.84 12.49 7.00
N GLN A 260 -29.56 11.23 6.62
CA GLN A 260 -30.20 10.46 5.55
C GLN A 260 -29.97 10.97 4.10
N LYS A 261 -29.37 12.15 3.90
CA LYS A 261 -29.00 12.66 2.57
C LYS A 261 -27.70 12.00 2.10
N VAL A 262 -27.67 11.52 0.86
CA VAL A 262 -26.42 11.02 0.24
C VAL A 262 -25.49 12.20 -0.04
N ILE A 263 -24.28 12.15 0.52
CA ILE A 263 -23.27 13.21 0.40
C ILE A 263 -22.11 12.76 -0.48
N PHE A 264 -21.79 11.48 -0.45
CA PHE A 264 -20.74 10.93 -1.28
C PHE A 264 -21.08 9.50 -1.66
N LYS A 265 -20.87 9.17 -2.92
CA LYS A 265 -20.97 7.81 -3.42
C LYS A 265 -19.82 7.58 -4.38
N VAL A 266 -19.04 6.54 -4.10
CA VAL A 266 -17.95 6.10 -4.96
C VAL A 266 -18.20 4.65 -5.35
N THR A 267 -17.96 4.36 -6.62
CA THR A 267 -18.17 3.03 -7.20
C THR A 267 -16.89 2.53 -7.84
N LYS A 268 -16.72 1.20 -7.84
CA LYS A 268 -15.67 0.48 -8.55
C LYS A 268 -16.30 -0.46 -9.57
N THR A 269 -15.81 -0.43 -10.79
CA THR A 269 -16.11 -1.46 -11.80
C THR A 269 -14.83 -2.01 -12.39
N ARG A 270 -14.85 -3.28 -12.84
CA ARG A 270 -13.74 -3.94 -13.53
C ARG A 270 -14.16 -4.30 -14.93
N LYS A 271 -13.35 -3.97 -15.93
CA LYS A 271 -13.54 -4.33 -17.33
C LYS A 271 -12.36 -5.17 -17.82
N PRO A 272 -12.57 -6.36 -18.38
CA PRO A 272 -11.48 -7.12 -18.98
C PRO A 272 -10.92 -6.38 -20.20
N ILE A 273 -9.61 -6.38 -20.35
CA ILE A 273 -8.95 -5.82 -21.54
C ILE A 273 -8.95 -6.91 -22.63
N SER A 274 -9.67 -6.67 -23.73
CA SER A 274 -9.93 -7.65 -24.81
C SER A 274 -8.68 -8.22 -25.52
N SER A 275 -7.47 -7.75 -25.22
CA SER A 275 -6.23 -8.09 -25.92
C SER A 275 -5.25 -8.99 -25.17
N THR A 276 -5.52 -9.42 -23.93
CA THR A 276 -4.72 -10.48 -23.28
C THR A 276 -5.54 -11.74 -23.06
N LYS A 277 -5.62 -12.54 -24.12
CA LYS A 277 -5.85 -13.99 -23.98
C LYS A 277 -4.92 -14.50 -22.89
N PHE A 278 -5.45 -15.26 -21.93
CA PHE A 278 -4.73 -16.12 -21.00
C PHE A 278 -3.28 -16.31 -21.43
N ASN A 279 -2.34 -15.64 -20.78
CA ASN A 279 -0.95 -15.83 -21.13
C ASN A 279 -0.52 -17.15 -20.49
N SER A 280 -0.82 -18.27 -21.14
CA SER A 280 -0.39 -19.61 -20.73
C SER A 280 1.15 -19.74 -20.65
N GLN A 281 1.87 -18.72 -21.15
CA GLN A 281 3.32 -18.54 -21.01
C GLN A 281 3.76 -17.91 -19.68
N PHE A 282 2.86 -17.32 -18.88
CA PHE A 282 3.18 -16.76 -17.55
C PHE A 282 3.22 -17.84 -16.45
N LYS A 283 3.44 -19.11 -16.82
CA LYS A 283 3.63 -20.17 -15.84
C LYS A 283 5.07 -20.13 -15.33
N LYS A 284 5.23 -19.77 -14.07
CA LYS A 284 6.52 -19.73 -13.39
C LYS A 284 6.35 -20.16 -11.95
N ASN A 285 7.36 -20.82 -11.42
CA ASN A 285 7.46 -20.96 -9.97
C ASN A 285 7.98 -19.66 -9.38
N SER A 286 7.55 -19.41 -8.15
CA SER A 286 8.20 -18.44 -7.28
C SER A 286 9.64 -18.89 -6.98
N ILE A 287 10.44 -17.98 -6.44
CA ILE A 287 11.90 -18.17 -6.32
C ILE A 287 12.27 -19.38 -5.46
N HIS A 288 11.52 -19.64 -4.41
CA HIS A 288 11.76 -20.78 -3.50
C HIS A 288 10.75 -21.91 -3.73
N ASP A 289 10.12 -21.95 -4.90
CA ASP A 289 9.17 -22.99 -5.33
C ASP A 289 8.00 -23.22 -4.35
N MET A 290 7.64 -22.22 -3.54
CA MET A 290 6.48 -22.30 -2.63
C MET A 290 5.15 -21.99 -3.32
N LEU A 291 5.19 -21.36 -4.50
CA LEU A 291 4.03 -20.96 -5.29
C LEU A 291 4.25 -21.29 -6.76
N HIS A 292 3.21 -21.80 -7.42
CA HIS A 292 3.14 -21.88 -8.87
C HIS A 292 2.22 -20.78 -9.38
N LEU A 293 2.74 -19.82 -10.15
CA LEU A 293 1.95 -18.75 -10.75
C LEU A 293 1.20 -19.32 -11.95
N ASP A 294 -0.11 -19.51 -11.82
CA ASP A 294 -0.91 -20.32 -12.75
C ASP A 294 -1.42 -19.54 -13.95
N SER A 295 -1.99 -18.36 -13.67
CA SER A 295 -2.67 -17.54 -14.66
C SER A 295 -2.59 -16.05 -14.32
N LEU A 296 -2.63 -15.22 -15.36
CA LEU A 296 -2.59 -13.77 -15.24
C LEU A 296 -3.75 -13.18 -16.03
N VAL A 297 -4.52 -12.31 -15.38
CA VAL A 297 -5.66 -11.59 -15.96
C VAL A 297 -5.40 -10.09 -15.85
N GLN A 298 -5.55 -9.38 -16.97
CA GLN A 298 -5.47 -7.92 -17.00
C GLN A 298 -6.85 -7.30 -17.21
N THR A 299 -7.14 -6.28 -16.42
CA THR A 299 -8.42 -5.55 -16.43
C THR A 299 -8.15 -4.07 -16.25
N GLU A 300 -9.06 -3.23 -16.72
CA GLU A 300 -9.17 -1.85 -16.29
C GLU A 300 -10.10 -1.76 -15.08
N GLN A 301 -9.65 -1.10 -14.02
CA GLN A 301 -10.46 -0.80 -12.85
C GLN A 301 -10.85 0.67 -12.87
N ILE A 302 -12.15 0.93 -12.95
CA ILE A 302 -12.70 2.28 -13.07
C ILE A 302 -13.34 2.66 -11.75
N PHE A 303 -12.92 3.79 -11.20
CA PHE A 303 -13.49 4.38 -10.01
C PHE A 303 -14.27 5.64 -10.40
N SER A 304 -15.52 5.72 -10.00
CA SER A 304 -16.41 6.84 -10.35
C SER A 304 -17.05 7.41 -9.10
N ILE A 305 -16.96 8.73 -8.94
CA ILE A 305 -17.73 9.47 -7.95
C ILE A 305 -19.07 9.85 -8.58
N ASP A 306 -20.17 9.61 -7.87
CA ASP A 306 -21.51 9.91 -8.38
C ASP A 306 -21.67 11.39 -8.71
N HIS A 307 -22.26 11.70 -9.87
CA HIS A 307 -22.32 13.05 -10.45
C HIS A 307 -20.95 13.78 -10.56
N GLY A 308 -19.84 13.05 -10.53
CA GLY A 308 -18.48 13.57 -10.52
C GLY A 308 -17.58 12.92 -11.57
N PRO A 309 -16.26 13.12 -11.43
CA PRO A 309 -15.28 12.51 -12.32
C PRO A 309 -15.12 11.01 -12.10
N SER A 310 -14.41 10.38 -13.04
CA SER A 310 -13.92 9.02 -12.91
C SER A 310 -12.43 8.92 -13.25
N ILE A 311 -11.77 7.89 -12.72
CA ILE A 311 -10.39 7.54 -13.03
C ILE A 311 -10.31 6.05 -13.36
N THR A 312 -9.50 5.74 -14.37
CA THR A 312 -9.23 4.36 -14.79
C THR A 312 -7.79 4.00 -14.46
N LEU A 313 -7.60 2.91 -13.71
CA LEU A 313 -6.30 2.34 -13.40
C LEU A 313 -6.17 0.96 -14.03
N ASN A 314 -4.94 0.58 -14.38
CA ASN A 314 -4.63 -0.76 -14.83
C ASN A 314 -4.60 -1.70 -13.63
N HIS A 315 -5.23 -2.86 -13.76
CA HIS A 315 -5.27 -3.88 -12.74
C HIS A 315 -4.83 -5.22 -13.31
N ILE A 316 -4.02 -5.94 -12.54
CA ILE A 316 -3.55 -7.28 -12.87
C ILE A 316 -3.88 -8.18 -11.70
N SER A 317 -4.36 -9.38 -12.00
CA SER A 317 -4.60 -10.43 -11.02
C SER A 317 -3.90 -11.69 -11.46
N VAL A 318 -3.09 -12.26 -10.57
CA VAL A 318 -2.40 -13.53 -10.77
C VAL A 318 -2.91 -14.51 -9.74
N ASP A 319 -3.44 -15.64 -10.21
CA ASP A 319 -3.78 -16.76 -9.34
C ASP A 319 -2.57 -17.68 -9.23
N ALA A 320 -2.26 -18.11 -8.00
CA ALA A 320 -1.11 -18.96 -7.72
C ALA A 320 -1.47 -20.11 -6.77
N THR A 321 -1.08 -21.31 -7.16
CA THR A 321 -1.26 -22.53 -6.37
C THR A 321 -0.13 -22.71 -5.37
N LEU A 322 -0.45 -23.12 -4.14
CA LEU A 322 0.56 -23.34 -3.11
C LEU A 322 1.26 -24.70 -3.29
N ILE A 323 2.59 -24.67 -3.16
CA ILE A 323 3.46 -25.83 -3.12
C ILE A 323 4.20 -25.78 -1.77
N ILE A 324 3.53 -26.21 -0.70
CA ILE A 324 4.12 -26.21 0.64
C ILE A 324 4.02 -27.61 1.26
N ASP A 325 5.04 -28.00 2.01
CA ASP A 325 5.05 -29.27 2.72
C ASP A 325 4.12 -29.24 3.96
N GLU A 326 3.70 -30.43 4.41
CA GLU A 326 2.77 -30.58 5.53
C GLU A 326 3.35 -30.06 6.86
N ASN A 327 4.67 -30.15 7.05
CA ASN A 327 5.31 -29.67 8.28
C ASN A 327 5.23 -28.14 8.38
N TYR A 328 5.50 -27.44 7.28
CA TYR A 328 5.36 -26.00 7.19
C TYR A 328 3.90 -25.57 7.39
N HIS A 329 2.96 -26.24 6.72
CA HIS A 329 1.52 -25.96 6.87
C HIS A 329 1.06 -26.11 8.33
N ASN A 330 1.49 -27.19 9.01
CA ASN A 330 1.15 -27.45 10.41
C ASN A 330 1.74 -26.41 11.37
N HIS A 331 2.96 -25.93 11.14
CA HIS A 331 3.57 -24.86 11.96
C HIS A 331 2.84 -23.53 11.78
N ILE A 332 2.63 -23.09 10.54
CA ILE A 332 1.87 -21.87 10.24
C ILE A 332 0.48 -21.95 10.87
N ARG A 333 -0.22 -23.08 10.74
CA ARG A 333 -1.56 -23.26 11.33
C ARG A 333 -1.56 -23.12 12.85
N ARG A 334 -0.50 -23.56 13.54
CA ARG A 334 -0.36 -23.38 15.00
C ARG A 334 -0.19 -21.92 15.39
N ILE A 335 0.53 -21.14 14.58
CA ILE A 335 0.77 -19.71 14.78
C ILE A 335 -0.50 -18.91 14.46
N LEU A 336 -1.04 -19.08 13.25
CA LEU A 336 -2.20 -18.35 12.74
C LEU A 336 -3.54 -18.82 13.32
N LYS A 337 -3.59 -20.01 13.94
CA LYS A 337 -4.84 -20.71 14.30
C LYS A 337 -5.76 -20.98 13.10
N LYS A 338 -5.24 -20.85 11.89
CA LYS A 338 -5.96 -20.94 10.61
C LYS A 338 -5.03 -21.56 9.56
N SER A 339 -5.60 -22.42 8.70
CA SER A 339 -4.86 -22.98 7.57
C SER A 339 -4.62 -21.91 6.50
N LEU A 340 -3.46 -22.00 5.83
CA LEU A 340 -3.23 -21.24 4.61
C LEU A 340 -4.20 -21.67 3.51
N PRO A 341 -4.60 -20.77 2.61
CA PRO A 341 -5.45 -21.12 1.48
C PRO A 341 -4.72 -22.06 0.51
N PRO A 342 -5.43 -22.92 -0.24
CA PRO A 342 -4.83 -23.80 -1.24
C PRO A 342 -4.26 -23.03 -2.45
N SER A 343 -4.80 -21.84 -2.71
CA SER A 343 -4.31 -20.90 -3.71
C SER A 343 -4.35 -19.49 -3.15
N VAL A 344 -3.49 -18.62 -3.66
CA VAL A 344 -3.47 -17.20 -3.35
C VAL A 344 -3.63 -16.39 -4.61
N GLN A 345 -4.10 -15.16 -4.43
CA GLN A 345 -4.15 -14.18 -5.48
C GLN A 345 -3.17 -13.06 -5.19
N ILE A 346 -2.44 -12.64 -6.22
CA ILE A 346 -1.56 -11.48 -6.21
C ILE A 346 -2.15 -10.47 -7.18
N GLN A 347 -2.56 -9.31 -6.69
CA GLN A 347 -3.12 -8.23 -7.52
C GLN A 347 -2.21 -7.00 -7.50
N LEU A 348 -2.05 -6.36 -8.67
CA LEU A 348 -1.34 -5.10 -8.83
C LEU A 348 -2.30 -4.06 -9.42
N LEU A 349 -2.28 -2.84 -8.88
CA LEU A 349 -3.05 -1.70 -9.38
C LEU A 349 -2.11 -0.53 -9.65
N TYR A 350 -2.10 0.00 -10.87
CA TYR A 350 -1.14 1.03 -11.31
C TYR A 350 -1.73 1.98 -12.35
N ALA A 351 -1.13 3.16 -12.47
CA ALA A 351 -1.61 4.18 -13.40
C ALA A 351 -1.23 3.83 -14.86
N PRO A 352 -2.15 4.03 -15.83
CA PRO A 352 -1.80 3.98 -17.24
C PRO A 352 -0.90 5.15 -17.64
N ASN A 353 -0.07 4.95 -18.68
CA ASN A 353 0.96 5.90 -19.09
C ASN A 353 0.45 7.31 -19.43
N ASN A 354 -0.77 7.42 -19.97
CA ASN A 354 -1.39 8.71 -20.28
C ASN A 354 -1.68 9.55 -19.03
N ILE A 355 -2.10 8.92 -17.93
CA ILE A 355 -2.35 9.61 -16.65
C ILE A 355 -1.04 10.14 -16.09
N VAL A 356 0.01 9.30 -16.07
CA VAL A 356 1.35 9.70 -15.61
C VAL A 356 1.89 10.86 -16.46
N MET A 357 1.74 10.78 -17.78
CA MET A 357 2.15 11.85 -18.70
C MET A 357 1.38 13.15 -18.48
N THR A 358 0.08 13.06 -18.27
CA THR A 358 -0.73 14.25 -17.95
C THR A 358 -0.23 14.91 -16.67
N GLN A 359 0.14 14.12 -15.65
CA GLN A 359 0.72 14.65 -14.41
C GLN A 359 2.11 15.27 -14.61
N LEU A 360 2.98 14.65 -15.42
CA LEU A 360 4.29 15.22 -15.79
C LEU A 360 4.16 16.56 -16.53
N GLN A 361 3.13 16.69 -17.37
CA GLN A 361 2.91 17.88 -18.20
C GLN A 361 2.11 18.97 -17.47
N SER A 362 1.31 18.62 -16.47
CA SER A 362 0.51 19.57 -15.71
C SER A 362 1.37 20.42 -14.78
N LYS A 363 1.97 21.48 -15.33
CA LYS A 363 2.52 22.58 -14.53
C LYS A 363 1.36 23.35 -13.88
N SER A 364 1.05 23.04 -12.62
CA SER A 364 0.21 23.88 -11.74
C SER A 364 -1.19 24.27 -12.28
N SER A 365 -2.02 23.31 -12.68
CA SER A 365 -3.45 23.62 -12.87
C SER A 365 -4.14 23.79 -11.52
N LYS A 366 -4.27 25.05 -11.08
CA LYS A 366 -4.96 25.52 -9.85
C LYS A 366 -6.49 25.29 -9.83
N ASN A 367 -7.01 24.25 -10.47
CA ASN A 367 -8.42 23.87 -10.33
C ASN A 367 -8.52 22.72 -9.33
N ASP A 368 -8.65 23.11 -8.07
CA ASP A 368 -8.82 22.24 -6.91
C ASP A 368 -10.23 21.62 -6.88
N ASP A 369 -10.56 20.77 -7.86
CA ASP A 369 -11.70 19.87 -7.70
C ASP A 369 -11.33 18.80 -6.64
N LEU A 370 -11.99 18.88 -5.48
CA LEU A 370 -11.83 17.93 -4.39
C LEU A 370 -12.07 16.49 -4.85
N HIS A 371 -13.02 16.26 -5.77
CA HIS A 371 -13.30 14.93 -6.29
C HIS A 371 -12.12 14.39 -7.11
N MET A 372 -11.49 15.23 -7.94
CA MET A 372 -10.25 14.85 -8.63
C MET A 372 -9.09 14.62 -7.65
N LYS A 373 -8.93 15.43 -6.60
CA LYS A 373 -7.92 15.16 -5.55
C LYS A 373 -8.14 13.82 -4.85
N ILE A 374 -9.40 13.50 -4.53
CA ILE A 374 -9.79 12.21 -3.96
C ILE A 374 -9.44 11.06 -4.92
N LEU A 375 -9.79 11.17 -6.21
CA LEU A 375 -9.47 10.12 -7.18
C LEU A 375 -7.96 9.99 -7.41
N ASN A 376 -7.22 11.10 -7.43
CA ASN A 376 -5.76 11.09 -7.57
C ASN A 376 -5.06 10.39 -6.39
N SER A 377 -5.70 10.28 -5.21
CA SER A 377 -5.15 9.50 -4.09
C SER A 377 -5.05 7.99 -4.36
N LEU A 378 -5.71 7.49 -5.42
CA LEU A 378 -5.58 6.11 -5.90
C LEU A 378 -4.36 5.88 -6.78
N ILE A 379 -3.69 6.95 -7.24
CA ILE A 379 -2.52 6.85 -8.10
C ILE A 379 -1.33 6.51 -7.20
N PRO A 380 -0.64 5.38 -7.42
CA PRO A 380 0.50 4.96 -6.61
C PRO A 380 1.79 5.73 -6.97
N LEU A 381 1.68 7.01 -7.30
CA LEU A 381 2.78 7.90 -7.62
C LEU A 381 2.61 9.21 -6.85
N LYS A 382 3.71 9.84 -6.47
CA LYS A 382 3.78 11.17 -5.86
C LYS A 382 4.55 12.10 -6.79
N PHE A 383 4.11 13.35 -6.86
CA PHE A 383 4.79 14.41 -7.58
C PHE A 383 5.42 15.36 -6.57
N GLN A 384 6.75 15.48 -6.59
CA GLN A 384 7.49 16.35 -5.68
C GLN A 384 8.70 16.92 -6.42
N ASN A 385 8.92 18.24 -6.29
CA ASN A 385 10.05 18.94 -6.88
C ASN A 385 10.23 18.70 -8.40
N ASP A 386 9.12 18.71 -9.15
CA ASP A 386 9.09 18.42 -10.59
C ASP A 386 9.50 16.98 -10.99
N GLU A 387 9.65 16.08 -10.01
CA GLU A 387 9.92 14.66 -10.23
C GLU A 387 8.74 13.78 -9.76
N ILE A 388 8.64 12.60 -10.37
CA ILE A 388 7.65 11.59 -10.00
C ILE A 388 8.34 10.43 -9.30
N TYR A 389 7.80 10.07 -8.15
CA TYR A 389 8.29 8.95 -7.35
C TYR A 389 7.19 7.92 -7.07
N PRO A 390 7.54 6.64 -7.03
CA PRO A 390 6.73 5.57 -6.49
C PRO A 390 6.14 5.88 -5.11
N SER A 391 4.84 5.63 -4.95
CA SER A 391 4.14 5.72 -3.67
C SER A 391 3.12 4.58 -3.47
N GLY A 392 3.33 3.47 -4.18
CA GLY A 392 2.53 2.27 -4.04
C GLY A 392 2.48 1.76 -2.60
N LEU A 393 1.39 1.08 -2.26
CA LEU A 393 1.07 0.63 -0.90
C LEU A 393 0.67 -0.83 -0.93
N ILE A 394 0.93 -1.53 0.17
CA ILE A 394 0.53 -2.93 0.34
C ILE A 394 -0.85 -2.99 0.98
N PHE A 395 -1.70 -3.87 0.45
CA PHE A 395 -3.03 -4.17 0.92
C PHE A 395 -3.12 -5.64 1.32
N ILE A 396 -3.75 -5.90 2.45
CA ILE A 396 -3.96 -7.24 3.03
C ILE A 396 -5.46 -7.54 3.22
N GLY A 397 -6.27 -6.86 2.41
CA GLY A 397 -7.70 -6.64 2.57
C GLY A 397 -7.96 -5.14 2.46
N LEU A 398 -7.38 -4.39 3.40
CA LEU A 398 -7.33 -2.93 3.39
C LEU A 398 -5.88 -2.43 3.36
N GLY A 399 -5.70 -1.15 3.04
CA GLY A 399 -4.37 -0.56 2.86
C GLY A 399 -3.59 -0.50 4.17
N THR A 400 -2.36 -1.01 4.14
CA THR A 400 -1.38 -0.89 5.23
C THR A 400 -0.62 0.44 5.12
N HIS A 401 0.20 0.77 6.13
CA HIS A 401 1.13 1.90 6.05
C HIS A 401 2.38 1.58 5.23
N GLN A 402 2.58 0.31 4.88
CA GLN A 402 3.77 -0.15 4.18
C GLN A 402 3.72 0.22 2.69
N THR A 403 4.71 1.00 2.23
CA THR A 403 4.90 1.28 0.81
C THR A 403 5.63 0.15 0.09
N THR A 404 5.46 0.07 -1.22
CA THR A 404 6.02 -1.00 -2.07
C THR A 404 7.38 -0.64 -2.67
N GLY A 405 7.72 0.65 -2.74
CA GLY A 405 8.90 1.15 -3.44
C GLY A 405 8.75 1.22 -4.98
N ILE A 406 7.62 0.75 -5.52
CA ILE A 406 7.27 0.81 -6.94
C ILE A 406 5.93 1.54 -7.15
N GLY A 407 5.70 2.02 -8.36
CA GLY A 407 4.51 2.77 -8.78
C GLY A 407 3.26 1.90 -8.91
N MET A 408 3.07 0.95 -8.00
CA MET A 408 1.99 -0.02 -8.01
C MET A 408 1.50 -0.27 -6.58
N HIS A 409 0.20 -0.16 -6.36
CA HIS A 409 -0.41 -0.75 -5.17
C HIS A 409 -0.46 -2.27 -5.34
N VAL A 410 -0.24 -2.99 -4.24
CA VAL A 410 -0.12 -4.44 -4.22
C VAL A 410 -1.14 -5.01 -3.25
N TYR A 411 -1.88 -6.04 -3.66
CA TYR A 411 -2.66 -6.87 -2.77
C TYR A 411 -2.21 -8.32 -2.85
N SER A 412 -2.02 -8.95 -1.70
CA SER A 412 -1.86 -10.39 -1.60
C SER A 412 -2.19 -10.89 -0.19
N HIS A 413 -2.14 -12.19 0.02
CA HIS A 413 -2.39 -12.86 1.30
C HIS A 413 -1.19 -12.73 2.25
N LEU A 414 -0.60 -11.53 2.33
CA LEU A 414 0.47 -11.21 3.25
C LEU A 414 -0.07 -11.17 4.68
N ILE A 415 0.73 -11.67 5.62
CA ILE A 415 0.35 -11.77 7.02
C ILE A 415 0.91 -10.54 7.75
N PRO A 416 0.04 -9.70 8.34
CA PRO A 416 0.49 -8.51 9.04
C PRO A 416 0.88 -8.78 10.50
N THR A 417 1.37 -7.74 11.17
CA THR A 417 1.39 -7.68 12.63
C THR A 417 -0.04 -7.64 13.20
N ILE A 418 -0.17 -7.75 14.53
CA ILE A 418 -1.46 -7.78 15.23
C ILE A 418 -2.30 -6.53 14.95
N GLU A 419 -1.65 -5.37 14.82
CA GLU A 419 -2.27 -4.06 14.55
C GLU A 419 -2.81 -3.95 13.12
N ARG A 420 -2.36 -4.83 12.21
CA ARG A 420 -2.72 -4.85 10.78
C ARG A 420 -2.28 -3.63 9.98
N GLU A 421 -1.29 -2.91 10.48
CA GLU A 421 -0.75 -1.71 9.84
C GLU A 421 0.56 -1.97 9.10
N ASN A 422 1.28 -3.03 9.47
CA ASN A 422 2.58 -3.40 8.92
C ASN A 422 2.66 -4.91 8.70
N LEU A 423 3.67 -5.33 7.93
CA LEU A 423 3.94 -6.74 7.66
C LEU A 423 4.82 -7.37 8.75
N ASP A 424 4.52 -8.61 9.12
CA ASP A 424 5.34 -9.35 10.07
C ASP A 424 6.48 -10.08 9.33
N LEU A 425 7.71 -9.67 9.61
CA LEU A 425 8.93 -10.36 9.17
C LEU A 425 9.73 -10.93 10.33
N GLN A 426 9.22 -10.84 11.57
CA GLN A 426 9.91 -11.27 12.79
C GLN A 426 9.74 -12.76 13.04
N ASP A 427 8.53 -13.30 12.90
CA ASP A 427 8.32 -14.73 13.02
C ASP A 427 8.96 -15.46 11.81
N PRO A 428 9.83 -16.47 12.01
CA PRO A 428 10.56 -17.10 10.90
C PRO A 428 9.67 -17.76 9.84
N TYR A 429 8.53 -18.34 10.23
CA TYR A 429 7.61 -18.98 9.30
C TYR A 429 6.79 -17.93 8.56
N ILE A 430 6.26 -16.93 9.26
CA ILE A 430 5.52 -15.84 8.62
C ILE A 430 6.44 -15.03 7.69
N SER A 431 7.68 -14.76 8.11
CA SER A 431 8.69 -14.06 7.31
C SER A 431 8.98 -14.80 6.02
N LYS A 432 9.16 -16.13 6.07
CA LYS A 432 9.34 -16.96 4.86
C LYS A 432 8.15 -16.84 3.90
N TRP A 433 6.92 -16.92 4.41
CA TRP A 433 5.70 -16.75 3.62
C TRP A 433 5.61 -15.37 2.96
N ASN A 434 5.79 -14.30 3.76
CA ASN A 434 5.68 -12.93 3.30
C ASN A 434 6.76 -12.59 2.27
N ARG A 435 8.00 -13.03 2.50
CA ARG A 435 9.10 -12.86 1.54
C ARG A 435 8.77 -13.50 0.20
N GLU A 436 8.24 -14.72 0.20
CA GLU A 436 7.93 -15.39 -1.05
C GLU A 436 6.87 -14.64 -1.86
N LEU A 437 5.79 -14.20 -1.22
CA LEU A 437 4.76 -13.41 -1.90
C LEU A 437 5.33 -12.10 -2.46
N LEU A 438 6.20 -11.41 -1.71
CA LEU A 438 6.84 -10.16 -2.15
C LEU A 438 7.81 -10.38 -3.32
N LEU A 439 8.57 -11.48 -3.31
CA LEU A 439 9.42 -11.87 -4.43
C LEU A 439 8.58 -12.15 -5.69
N SER A 440 7.47 -12.87 -5.54
CA SER A 440 6.51 -13.10 -6.64
C SER A 440 5.89 -11.81 -7.16
N VAL A 441 5.56 -10.85 -6.28
CA VAL A 441 5.12 -9.50 -6.67
C VAL A 441 6.17 -8.82 -7.55
N GLY A 442 7.45 -8.87 -7.16
CA GLY A 442 8.55 -8.34 -7.97
C GLY A 442 8.65 -8.99 -9.35
N GLN A 443 8.51 -10.33 -9.43
CA GLN A 443 8.51 -11.06 -10.70
C GLN A 443 7.34 -10.66 -11.60
N ILE A 444 6.15 -10.47 -11.05
CA ILE A 444 4.97 -10.00 -11.79
C ILE A 444 5.22 -8.56 -12.25
N ALA A 445 5.73 -7.68 -11.39
CA ALA A 445 6.07 -6.31 -11.75
C ALA A 445 7.10 -6.25 -12.90
N ARG A 446 8.10 -7.16 -12.90
CA ARG A 446 9.06 -7.28 -14.01
C ARG A 446 8.39 -7.68 -15.33
N PHE A 447 7.46 -8.62 -15.28
CA PHE A 447 6.69 -8.99 -16.47
C PHE A 447 5.87 -7.81 -17.00
N VAL A 448 5.24 -7.02 -16.12
CA VAL A 448 4.50 -5.82 -16.50
C VAL A 448 5.42 -4.77 -17.12
N PHE A 449 6.58 -4.55 -16.51
CA PHE A 449 7.60 -3.65 -17.03
C PHE A 449 7.99 -4.03 -18.47
N ASP A 450 8.35 -5.30 -18.71
CA ASP A 450 8.76 -5.76 -20.04
C ASP A 450 7.65 -5.51 -21.09
N GLN A 451 6.38 -5.78 -20.75
CA GLN A 451 5.24 -5.51 -21.64
C GLN A 451 5.08 -4.02 -21.92
N LEU A 452 5.17 -3.17 -20.89
CA LEU A 452 5.06 -1.72 -21.03
C LEU A 452 6.18 -1.15 -21.88
N MET A 453 7.42 -1.60 -21.68
CA MET A 453 8.57 -1.15 -22.46
C MET A 453 8.38 -1.47 -23.95
N VAL A 454 7.94 -2.68 -24.30
CA VAL A 454 7.77 -3.07 -25.71
C VAL A 454 6.60 -2.36 -26.40
N THR A 455 5.51 -2.09 -25.66
CA THR A 455 4.27 -1.54 -26.24
C THR A 455 4.25 0.00 -26.33
N ASN A 456 5.18 0.69 -25.69
CA ASN A 456 5.19 2.15 -25.61
C ASN A 456 6.46 2.74 -26.22
N LYS A 457 6.37 4.01 -26.64
CA LYS A 457 7.49 4.78 -27.20
C LYS A 457 8.03 5.86 -26.26
N GLN A 458 7.30 6.16 -25.19
CA GLN A 458 7.69 7.14 -24.18
C GLN A 458 8.01 6.38 -22.89
N PHE A 459 9.27 6.46 -22.45
CA PHE A 459 9.77 5.63 -21.36
C PHE A 459 9.78 6.35 -20.01
N ASP A 460 9.79 7.68 -19.97
CA ASP A 460 9.88 8.47 -18.74
C ASP A 460 8.80 8.08 -17.71
N SER A 461 7.55 7.97 -18.16
CA SER A 461 6.41 7.61 -17.29
C SER A 461 6.49 6.18 -16.76
N ILE A 462 7.00 5.25 -17.57
CA ILE A 462 7.23 3.87 -17.16
C ILE A 462 8.35 3.87 -16.12
N LEU A 463 9.51 4.42 -16.44
CA LEU A 463 10.68 4.46 -15.57
C LEU A 463 10.39 5.15 -14.22
N ALA A 464 9.57 6.20 -14.21
CA ALA A 464 9.12 6.85 -12.97
C ALA A 464 8.42 5.87 -12.02
N SER A 465 7.70 4.87 -12.54
CA SER A 465 7.05 3.84 -11.71
C SER A 465 8.01 2.76 -11.20
N TYR A 466 9.22 2.67 -11.75
CA TYR A 466 10.22 1.65 -11.41
C TYR A 466 11.54 2.26 -10.92
N SER A 467 11.48 3.44 -10.28
CA SER A 467 12.66 4.08 -9.70
C SER A 467 13.09 3.50 -8.34
N PHE A 468 12.36 2.50 -7.81
CA PHE A 468 12.70 1.72 -6.61
C PHE A 468 13.02 2.55 -5.37
N GLN A 469 12.03 3.30 -4.89
CA GLN A 469 12.19 4.09 -3.66
C GLN A 469 12.30 3.18 -2.43
N PRO A 470 13.08 3.57 -1.40
CA PRO A 470 13.07 2.89 -0.11
C PRO A 470 11.65 2.80 0.44
N SER A 471 11.24 1.59 0.83
CA SER A 471 9.90 1.35 1.33
C SER A 471 9.76 1.72 2.80
N VAL A 472 8.70 2.42 3.19
CA VAL A 472 8.45 2.83 4.58
C VAL A 472 7.22 2.10 5.14
N PRO A 473 7.18 1.78 6.45
CA PRO A 473 8.23 2.04 7.45
C PRO A 473 9.38 1.02 7.41
N ASN A 474 9.22 -0.15 6.79
CA ASN A 474 10.30 -1.13 6.68
C ASN A 474 10.90 -1.16 5.27
N ASN A 475 12.17 -0.76 5.13
CA ASN A 475 12.92 -0.73 3.86
C ASN A 475 13.19 -2.12 3.27
N GLU A 476 13.19 -3.15 4.11
CA GLU A 476 13.45 -4.52 3.67
C GLU A 476 12.38 -5.02 2.70
N ILE A 477 11.14 -4.58 2.87
CA ILE A 477 10.00 -4.97 2.03
C ILE A 477 10.22 -4.60 0.56
N GLY A 478 10.60 -3.35 0.30
CA GLY A 478 10.92 -2.85 -1.02
C GLY A 478 12.13 -3.57 -1.60
N SER A 479 13.16 -3.82 -0.78
CA SER A 479 14.36 -4.55 -1.20
C SER A 479 14.03 -5.97 -1.69
N ILE A 480 13.20 -6.71 -0.95
CA ILE A 480 12.72 -8.04 -1.35
C ILE A 480 11.96 -7.97 -2.69
N LEU A 481 11.11 -6.96 -2.87
CA LEU A 481 10.35 -6.78 -4.10
C LEU A 481 11.29 -6.51 -5.29
N VAL A 482 12.29 -5.64 -5.10
CA VAL A 482 13.33 -5.33 -6.09
C VAL A 482 14.12 -6.59 -6.45
N ASP A 483 14.51 -7.41 -5.48
CA ASP A 483 15.19 -8.68 -5.74
C ASP A 483 14.30 -9.63 -6.55
N GLY A 484 13.00 -9.66 -6.25
CA GLY A 484 12.00 -10.37 -7.04
C GLY A 484 11.97 -9.91 -8.50
N PHE A 485 12.03 -8.59 -8.74
CA PHE A 485 12.07 -7.99 -10.07
C PHE A 485 13.31 -8.41 -10.87
N PHE A 486 14.48 -8.45 -10.24
CA PHE A 486 15.74 -8.82 -10.88
C PHE A 486 16.01 -10.34 -10.91
N SER A 487 15.23 -11.15 -10.20
CA SER A 487 15.37 -12.63 -10.16
C SER A 487 15.08 -13.37 -11.49
N THR A 488 14.73 -12.63 -12.54
CA THR A 488 14.36 -13.22 -13.83
C THR A 488 15.60 -13.45 -14.70
N ASN A 489 15.69 -14.61 -15.37
CA ASN A 489 16.81 -14.95 -16.27
C ASN A 489 16.84 -14.12 -17.57
N LYS A 490 16.01 -13.09 -17.70
CA LYS A 490 15.95 -12.21 -18.86
C LYS A 490 16.52 -10.86 -18.46
N ASP A 491 17.49 -10.40 -19.25
CA ASP A 491 18.04 -9.05 -19.11
C ASP A 491 16.93 -8.00 -19.18
N VAL A 492 17.10 -6.92 -18.40
CA VAL A 492 16.17 -5.78 -18.43
C VAL A 492 16.31 -5.08 -19.78
N LEU A 493 15.19 -4.88 -20.48
CA LEU A 493 15.21 -4.06 -21.70
C LEU A 493 15.27 -2.59 -21.32
N VAL A 494 16.28 -1.89 -21.81
CA VAL A 494 16.50 -0.46 -21.56
C VAL A 494 16.51 0.33 -22.86
N PRO A 495 16.01 1.58 -22.85
CA PRO A 495 16.00 2.43 -24.03
C PRO A 495 17.37 3.06 -24.24
N VAL A 496 17.90 2.90 -25.45
CA VAL A 496 19.21 3.44 -25.83
C VAL A 496 19.14 4.19 -27.15
N LYS A 497 20.04 5.15 -27.27
CA LYS A 497 20.41 5.81 -28.52
C LYS A 497 21.73 5.21 -28.99
N ARG A 498 21.82 4.67 -30.21
CA ARG A 498 23.03 3.95 -30.69
C ARG A 498 24.01 4.86 -31.41
N SER A 499 23.52 5.95 -31.98
CA SER A 499 24.28 7.01 -32.64
C SER A 499 23.75 8.37 -32.23
N PRO A 500 24.60 9.43 -32.16
CA PRO A 500 24.14 10.78 -31.89
C PRO A 500 23.06 11.28 -32.87
N THR A 501 23.01 10.73 -34.09
CA THR A 501 22.02 11.09 -35.11
C THR A 501 20.67 10.37 -34.96
N ASP A 502 20.56 9.38 -34.08
CA ASP A 502 19.32 8.63 -33.91
C ASP A 502 18.22 9.50 -33.30
N ILE A 503 17.06 9.51 -33.97
CA ILE A 503 15.88 10.27 -33.50
C ILE A 503 15.06 9.43 -32.51
N ASN A 504 14.98 8.12 -32.75
CA ASN A 504 14.18 7.19 -31.95
C ASN A 504 15.08 6.34 -31.06
N LEU A 505 14.56 5.98 -29.88
CA LEU A 505 15.22 5.06 -28.96
C LEU A 505 14.95 3.62 -29.39
N SER A 506 15.98 2.77 -29.27
CA SER A 506 15.88 1.32 -29.44
C SER A 506 15.90 0.63 -28.08
N LEU A 507 15.19 -0.49 -27.94
CA LEU A 507 15.26 -1.32 -26.72
C LEU A 507 16.31 -2.41 -26.91
N ILE A 508 17.22 -2.52 -25.96
CA ILE A 508 18.22 -3.58 -25.92
C ILE A 508 18.36 -4.14 -24.49
N PRO A 509 18.94 -5.33 -24.32
CA PRO A 509 19.36 -5.83 -23.01
C PRO A 509 20.27 -4.83 -22.28
N SER A 510 20.05 -4.64 -20.97
CA SER A 510 20.82 -3.72 -20.13
C SER A 510 22.31 -4.05 -20.12
N THR A 511 22.65 -5.33 -20.20
CA THR A 511 24.02 -5.87 -20.28
C THR A 511 24.75 -5.47 -21.56
N GLN A 512 24.03 -5.00 -22.58
CA GLN A 512 24.55 -4.51 -23.85
C GLN A 512 24.48 -2.98 -23.96
N ALA A 513 23.94 -2.31 -22.94
CA ALA A 513 23.78 -0.86 -22.89
C ALA A 513 24.85 -0.22 -22.01
N TYR A 514 25.03 1.08 -22.18
CA TYR A 514 25.97 1.86 -21.40
C TYR A 514 25.30 3.10 -20.80
N ILE A 515 25.73 3.48 -19.61
CA ILE A 515 25.36 4.76 -18.99
C ILE A 515 26.44 5.79 -19.29
N ALA A 516 26.03 6.96 -19.79
CA ALA A 516 26.97 8.04 -20.05
C ALA A 516 27.42 8.69 -18.73
N ASN A 517 28.74 8.89 -18.58
CA ASN A 517 29.32 9.60 -17.44
C ASN A 517 29.14 11.14 -17.52
N SER A 518 28.61 11.65 -18.64
CA SER A 518 28.39 13.08 -18.88
C SER A 518 27.32 13.30 -19.94
N LYS A 519 26.58 14.41 -19.82
CA LYS A 519 25.54 14.83 -20.78
C LYS A 519 26.05 15.00 -22.23
N HIS A 520 27.34 15.28 -22.40
CA HIS A 520 27.93 15.55 -23.73
C HIS A 520 28.26 14.28 -24.53
N ILE A 521 28.46 13.13 -23.87
CA ILE A 521 28.88 11.89 -24.55
C ILE A 521 27.88 11.45 -25.62
N HIS A 522 26.58 11.60 -25.34
CA HIS A 522 25.51 11.25 -26.27
C HIS A 522 25.56 12.00 -27.61
N SER A 523 26.22 13.15 -27.63
CA SER A 523 26.25 14.03 -28.80
C SER A 523 27.34 13.66 -29.80
N PHE A 524 28.30 12.80 -29.45
CA PHE A 524 29.39 12.43 -30.35
C PHE A 524 29.75 10.94 -30.36
N LEU A 525 29.45 10.20 -29.29
CA LEU A 525 29.87 8.80 -29.17
C LEU A 525 28.83 7.84 -29.74
N SER A 526 29.23 7.03 -30.72
CA SER A 526 28.36 6.01 -31.35
C SER A 526 28.39 4.70 -30.59
N LEU A 527 27.77 4.69 -29.40
CA LEU A 527 27.57 3.52 -28.55
C LEU A 527 26.09 3.42 -28.15
N PRO A 528 25.58 2.23 -27.78
CA PRO A 528 24.22 2.07 -27.28
C PRO A 528 24.06 2.68 -25.88
N LEU A 529 23.89 4.00 -25.82
CA LEU A 529 23.87 4.77 -24.59
C LEU A 529 22.43 5.03 -24.13
N VAL A 530 22.15 4.77 -22.85
CA VAL A 530 20.91 5.19 -22.19
C VAL A 530 20.88 6.71 -22.10
N PRO A 531 19.88 7.42 -22.66
CA PRO A 531 19.82 8.88 -22.63
C PRO A 531 20.10 9.45 -21.23
N TYR A 532 20.98 10.46 -21.15
CA TYR A 532 21.48 11.00 -19.89
C TYR A 532 20.37 11.35 -18.88
N GLU A 533 19.29 11.99 -19.34
CA GLU A 533 18.17 12.33 -18.46
C GLU A 533 17.43 11.08 -17.93
N LEU A 534 17.27 10.04 -18.75
CA LEU A 534 16.68 8.77 -18.31
C LEU A 534 17.59 8.03 -17.32
N SER A 535 18.91 8.11 -17.52
CA SER A 535 19.90 7.40 -16.69
C SER A 535 19.91 7.82 -15.22
N LYS A 536 19.32 8.98 -14.88
CA LYS A 536 19.15 9.45 -13.51
C LYS A 536 18.07 8.70 -12.73
N ASN A 537 17.21 7.96 -13.42
CA ASN A 537 16.17 7.17 -12.77
C ASN A 537 16.77 6.04 -11.91
N GLY A 538 16.19 5.78 -10.74
CA GLY A 538 16.68 4.78 -9.79
C GLY A 538 16.76 3.34 -10.33
N LEU A 539 16.04 2.99 -11.41
CA LEU A 539 16.22 1.71 -12.12
C LEU A 539 17.68 1.52 -12.56
N PHE A 540 18.31 2.57 -13.09
CA PHE A 540 19.67 2.48 -13.62
C PHE A 540 20.71 2.39 -12.51
N GLN A 541 20.45 3.01 -11.35
CA GLN A 541 21.26 2.78 -10.17
C GLN A 541 21.14 1.31 -9.69
N ALA A 542 19.91 0.78 -9.63
CA ALA A 542 19.68 -0.60 -9.23
C ALA A 542 20.29 -1.63 -10.20
N LEU A 543 20.38 -1.28 -11.49
CA LEU A 543 21.10 -2.06 -12.51
C LEU A 543 22.62 -1.98 -12.31
N LYS A 544 23.18 -0.79 -12.04
CA LYS A 544 24.62 -0.59 -11.76
C LYS A 544 25.04 -1.40 -10.53
N ASP A 545 24.28 -1.31 -9.44
CA ASP A 545 24.58 -2.01 -8.16
C ASP A 545 24.57 -3.54 -8.29
N ARG A 546 24.01 -4.07 -9.38
CA ARG A 546 23.92 -5.51 -9.69
C ARG A 546 24.81 -5.93 -10.86
N ASP A 547 25.69 -5.05 -11.33
CA ASP A 547 26.56 -5.26 -12.50
C ASP A 547 25.79 -5.63 -13.79
N LEU A 548 24.54 -5.18 -13.91
CA LEU A 548 23.66 -5.45 -15.06
C LEU A 548 23.69 -4.35 -16.13
N ILE A 549 24.42 -3.27 -15.88
CA ILE A 549 24.74 -2.20 -16.83
C ILE A 549 26.04 -1.53 -16.36
N ILE A 550 26.87 -1.11 -17.31
CA ILE A 550 28.13 -0.45 -17.01
C ILE A 550 28.11 1.03 -17.43
N GLU A 551 28.85 1.84 -16.69
CA GLU A 551 29.10 3.23 -17.05
C GLU A 551 30.27 3.30 -18.03
N VAL A 552 30.20 4.25 -18.96
CA VAL A 552 31.27 4.47 -19.93
C VAL A 552 32.55 4.92 -19.22
N ASP A 553 33.63 4.17 -19.44
CA ASP A 553 34.97 4.48 -18.96
C ASP A 553 35.86 5.11 -20.04
N ASN A 554 37.08 5.50 -19.64
CA ASN A 554 38.03 6.17 -20.53
C ASN A 554 38.57 5.27 -21.65
N GLU A 555 38.67 3.96 -21.42
CA GLU A 555 39.20 2.99 -22.40
C GLU A 555 38.17 2.74 -23.52
N LEU A 556 36.89 2.63 -23.15
CA LEU A 556 35.78 2.47 -24.08
C LEU A 556 35.60 3.71 -24.96
N ILE A 557 35.74 4.91 -24.38
CA ILE A 557 35.71 6.16 -25.15
C ILE A 557 36.85 6.18 -26.17
N GLU A 558 38.08 5.87 -25.73
CA GLU A 558 39.26 5.90 -26.59
C GLU A 558 39.16 4.91 -27.75
N SER A 559 38.77 3.67 -27.46
CA SER A 559 38.60 2.63 -28.48
C SER A 559 37.50 3.01 -29.48
N THR A 560 36.38 3.55 -29.01
CA THR A 560 35.27 3.98 -29.88
C THR A 560 35.65 5.18 -30.74
N ILE A 561 36.33 6.18 -30.18
CA ILE A 561 36.80 7.37 -30.91
C ILE A 561 37.82 6.99 -31.98
N THR A 562 38.71 6.02 -31.70
CA THR A 562 39.68 5.52 -32.67
C THR A 562 39.01 4.98 -33.94
N THR A 563 37.84 4.33 -33.78
CA THR A 563 37.12 3.69 -34.90
C THR A 563 36.04 4.58 -35.53
N THR A 564 35.75 5.75 -34.97
CA THR A 564 34.62 6.60 -35.40
C THR A 564 35.12 7.88 -36.09
N ILE A 565 34.43 8.30 -37.15
CA ILE A 565 34.65 9.61 -37.79
C ILE A 565 33.51 10.53 -37.37
N LEU A 566 33.83 11.57 -36.62
CA LEU A 566 32.87 12.55 -36.13
C LEU A 566 32.43 13.53 -37.23
N LEU A 567 31.20 14.02 -37.14
CA LEU A 567 30.74 15.19 -37.89
C LEU A 567 31.21 16.48 -37.20
N SER A 568 31.27 17.61 -37.91
CA SER A 568 31.72 18.90 -37.34
C SER A 568 30.98 19.27 -36.04
N ASN A 569 29.65 19.12 -36.00
CA ASN A 569 28.86 19.39 -34.80
C ASN A 569 29.16 18.41 -33.65
N GLN A 570 29.40 17.14 -33.95
CA GLN A 570 29.80 16.13 -32.96
C GLN A 570 31.19 16.41 -32.42
N PHE A 571 32.11 16.89 -33.25
CA PHE A 571 33.46 17.28 -32.82
C PHE A 571 33.43 18.46 -31.85
N VAL A 572 32.56 19.45 -32.09
CA VAL A 572 32.34 20.56 -31.13
C VAL A 572 31.86 20.03 -29.77
N GLU A 573 30.89 19.11 -29.77
CA GLU A 573 30.40 18.50 -28.52
C GLU A 573 31.46 17.63 -27.83
N PHE A 574 32.31 16.94 -28.59
CA PHE A 574 33.48 16.24 -28.07
C PHE A 574 34.47 17.20 -27.39
N LEU A 575 34.72 18.38 -27.96
CA LEU A 575 35.56 19.41 -27.34
C LEU A 575 34.92 19.99 -26.08
N HIS A 576 33.61 20.23 -26.07
CA HIS A 576 32.86 20.62 -24.87
C HIS A 576 32.96 19.57 -23.78
N TRP A 577 32.77 18.30 -24.11
CA TRP A 577 32.98 17.20 -23.19
C TRP A 577 34.40 17.20 -22.61
N LEU A 578 35.44 17.25 -23.46
CA LEU A 578 36.84 17.32 -23.02
C LEU A 578 37.10 18.48 -22.06
N SER A 579 36.53 19.65 -22.34
CA SER A 579 36.66 20.84 -21.49
C SER A 579 35.94 20.71 -20.14
N SER A 580 34.88 19.89 -20.10
CA SER A 580 34.06 19.66 -18.91
C SER A 580 34.64 18.60 -17.98
N GLN A 581 35.57 17.77 -18.47
CA GLN A 581 36.26 16.79 -17.65
C GLN A 581 37.21 17.51 -16.68
N ASN A 582 37.04 17.29 -15.38
CA ASN A 582 38.03 17.65 -14.36
C ASN A 582 39.24 16.69 -14.44
N ASN A 583 39.86 16.57 -15.62
CA ASN A 583 40.97 15.67 -15.85
C ASN A 583 42.29 16.43 -15.67
N ASP A 584 42.94 16.21 -14.52
CA ASP A 584 44.35 16.55 -14.32
C ASP A 584 45.28 15.73 -15.24
N ASP A 585 44.76 14.68 -15.89
CA ASP A 585 45.49 13.84 -16.85
C ASP A 585 45.59 14.50 -18.24
N LYS A 586 46.55 15.42 -18.35
CA LYS A 586 46.93 16.05 -19.62
C LYS A 586 47.43 15.05 -20.67
N GLN A 587 47.88 13.85 -20.29
CA GLN A 587 48.35 12.84 -21.25
C GLN A 587 47.16 12.17 -21.94
N TYR A 588 46.11 11.85 -21.19
CA TYR A 588 44.87 11.29 -21.75
C TYR A 588 44.22 12.22 -22.78
N ILE A 589 44.10 13.51 -22.46
CA ILE A 589 43.54 14.52 -23.38
C ILE A 589 44.37 14.60 -24.67
N LYS A 590 45.71 14.65 -24.56
CA LYS A 590 46.60 14.66 -25.72
C LYS A 590 46.43 13.41 -26.59
N ARG A 591 46.26 12.24 -25.96
CA ARG A 591 46.05 10.98 -26.66
C ARG A 591 44.74 11.02 -27.46
N LEU A 592 43.63 11.39 -26.84
CA LEU A 592 42.33 11.53 -27.53
C LEU A 592 42.38 12.52 -28.70
N LEU A 593 42.97 13.69 -28.51
CA LEU A 593 43.13 14.69 -29.57
C LEU A 593 44.03 14.21 -30.73
N SER A 594 44.95 13.29 -30.47
CA SER A 594 45.83 12.73 -31.51
C SER A 594 45.16 11.66 -32.37
N ILE A 595 44.12 10.99 -31.85
CA ILE A 595 43.44 9.87 -32.54
C ILE A 595 42.10 10.28 -33.18
N VAL A 596 41.46 11.35 -32.70
CA VAL A 596 40.14 11.77 -33.16
C VAL A 596 40.17 12.16 -34.64
N ARG A 597 39.17 11.69 -35.38
CA ARG A 597 38.98 12.02 -36.80
C ARG A 597 37.62 12.66 -36.98
N PHE A 598 37.55 13.74 -37.75
CA PHE A 598 36.28 14.38 -38.09
C PHE A 598 36.23 14.79 -39.56
N ARG A 599 35.02 14.96 -40.09
CA ARG A 599 34.76 15.45 -41.45
C ARG A 599 33.82 16.65 -41.44
N GLU A 600 34.10 17.61 -42.30
CA GLU A 600 33.17 18.70 -42.59
C GLU A 600 31.96 18.22 -43.38
N THR A 601 30.77 18.64 -42.97
CA THR A 601 29.54 18.45 -43.73
C THR A 601 29.32 19.66 -44.62
N ASN A 602 29.12 19.46 -45.94
CA ASN A 602 28.92 20.53 -46.93
C ASN A 602 27.67 21.43 -46.73
N ASN A 603 26.93 21.28 -45.62
CA ASN A 603 25.72 22.05 -45.29
C ASN A 603 25.72 22.49 -43.82
N SER A 604 26.73 23.25 -43.40
CA SER A 604 26.64 24.03 -42.15
C SER A 604 27.07 25.47 -42.43
N SER A 605 26.11 26.31 -42.81
CA SER A 605 26.23 27.74 -42.58
C SER A 605 26.26 27.95 -41.06
N ILE A 606 27.42 28.35 -40.56
CA ILE A 606 27.64 28.88 -39.20
C ILE A 606 26.67 30.01 -38.92
#